data_AF-A0A431KPE2-F1
#
_entry.id   AF-A0A431KPE2-F1
#
_cell.length_a   1.000
_cell.length_b   1.000
_cell.length_c   1.000
_cell.angle_alpha   90.00
_cell.angle_beta   90.00
_cell.angle_gamma   90.00
#
_symmetry.space_group_name_H-M   'P 1'
#
loop_
_entity.id
_entity.type
_entity.pdbx_description
1 polymer ?
#
loop_
_entity_poly.entity_id
_entity_poly.type
_entity_poly.pdbx_seq_one_letter_code
_entity_poly.pdbx_strand_id
1 'polypeptide(L)'
;MKLKPLKEILAMSKQALDESLAPLRARKVKAKAEMKLADNEAKLLEYETRITQACAKEDIDFDNVIDLIDEHELLTRRNEQLKRIVADLFPANSTRKSA
;
A
#
# COMPACT_ATOMS: atom_id res chain seq x y z
N MET A 1 20.94 -18.83 2.82
CA MET A 1 20.49 -18.37 4.15
C MET A 1 20.91 -19.42 5.18
N LYS A 2 21.46 -19.04 6.33
CA LYS A 2 21.80 -19.98 7.41
C LYS A 2 20.76 -19.83 8.54
N LEU A 3 20.14 -20.93 8.96
CA LEU A 3 19.14 -20.95 10.03
C LEU A 3 19.83 -20.95 11.38
N LYS A 4 19.31 -20.17 12.35
CA LYS A 4 19.76 -20.27 13.74
C LYS A 4 19.32 -21.63 14.33
N PRO A 5 20.18 -22.35 15.07
CA PRO A 5 19.79 -23.55 15.79
C PRO A 5 18.61 -23.28 16.74
N LEU A 6 17.65 -24.23 16.80
CA LEU A 6 16.43 -24.10 17.62
C LEU A 6 16.74 -23.81 19.10
N LYS A 7 17.81 -24.39 19.64
CA LYS A 7 18.27 -24.15 21.01
C LYS A 7 18.59 -22.68 21.28
N GLU A 8 19.19 -21.98 20.31
CA GLU A 8 19.50 -20.56 20.44
C GLU A 8 18.24 -19.71 20.36
N ILE A 9 17.27 -20.10 19.52
CA ILE A 9 15.99 -19.40 19.39
C ILE A 9 15.17 -19.51 20.70
N LEU A 10 15.12 -20.70 21.30
CA LEU A 10 14.40 -20.93 22.56
C LEU A 10 15.06 -20.25 23.76
N ALA A 11 16.36 -19.98 23.70
CA ALA A 11 17.11 -19.27 24.73
C ALA A 11 16.97 -17.73 24.62
N MET A 12 16.46 -17.20 23.49
CA MET A 12 16.21 -15.77 23.35
C MET A 12 15.01 -15.36 24.22
N SER A 13 15.12 -14.22 24.91
CA SER A 13 13.98 -13.62 25.58
C SER A 13 12.94 -13.14 24.55
N LYS A 14 11.67 -13.05 24.95
CA LYS A 14 10.59 -12.51 24.11
C LYS A 14 10.95 -11.14 23.51
N GLN A 15 11.62 -10.29 24.29
CA GLN A 15 12.07 -8.97 23.88
C GLN A 15 13.17 -9.03 22.81
N ALA A 16 14.18 -9.88 22.98
CA ALA A 16 15.24 -10.06 21.98
C ALA A 16 14.72 -10.67 20.67
N LEU A 17 13.73 -11.56 20.75
CA LEU A 17 13.07 -12.12 19.59
C LEU A 17 12.25 -11.05 18.84
N ASP A 18 11.49 -10.23 19.57
CA ASP A 18 10.70 -9.14 18.99
C ASP A 18 11.59 -8.09 18.32
N GLU A 19 12.73 -7.72 18.92
CA GLU A 19 13.72 -6.82 18.31
C GLU A 19 14.33 -7.42 17.03
N SER A 20 14.67 -8.71 17.03
CA SER A 20 15.21 -9.38 15.85
C SER A 20 14.18 -9.49 14.71
N LEU A 21 12.87 -9.54 15.03
CA LEU A 21 11.79 -9.65 14.06
C LEU A 21 11.22 -8.29 13.63
N ALA A 22 11.43 -7.22 14.41
CA ALA A 22 10.97 -5.87 14.10
C ALA A 22 11.27 -5.41 12.65
N PRO A 23 12.49 -5.55 12.09
CA PRO A 23 12.77 -5.14 10.72
C PRO A 23 12.02 -5.99 9.68
N LEU A 24 11.82 -7.28 9.94
CA LEU A 24 11.03 -8.15 9.07
C LEU A 24 9.54 -7.75 9.08
N ARG A 25 9.00 -7.43 10.26
CA ARG A 25 7.62 -6.94 10.41
C ARG A 25 7.44 -5.61 9.67
N ALA A 26 8.36 -4.66 9.84
CA ALA A 26 8.34 -3.38 9.13
C ALA A 26 8.36 -3.56 7.60
N ARG A 27 9.27 -4.40 7.07
CA ARG A 27 9.33 -4.73 5.64
C ARG A 27 8.04 -5.37 5.14
N LYS A 28 7.45 -6.28 5.90
CA LYS A 28 6.18 -6.94 5.55
C LYS A 28 5.03 -5.93 5.48
N VAL A 29 4.94 -4.99 6.43
CA VAL A 29 3.91 -3.95 6.43
C VAL A 29 4.11 -3.00 5.25
N LYS A 30 5.35 -2.58 4.97
CA LYS A 30 5.66 -1.74 3.80
C LYS A 30 5.24 -2.40 2.49
N ALA A 31 5.61 -3.67 2.28
CA ALA A 31 5.24 -4.42 1.09
C ALA A 31 3.72 -4.55 0.91
N LYS A 32 2.96 -4.73 2.00
CA LYS A 32 1.49 -4.72 1.95
C LYS A 32 0.91 -3.38 1.53
N ALA A 33 1.51 -2.29 1.99
CA ALA A 33 1.06 -0.95 1.64
C ALA A 33 1.37 -0.63 0.17
N GLU A 34 2.56 -1.00 -0.31
CA GLU A 34 2.95 -0.90 -1.73
C GLU A 34 2.00 -1.72 -2.62
N MET A 35 1.67 -2.96 -2.22
CA MET A 35 0.69 -3.78 -2.93
C MET A 35 -0.68 -3.08 -3.00
N LYS A 36 -1.13 -2.50 -1.88
CA LYS A 36 -2.41 -1.79 -1.84
C LYS A 36 -2.44 -0.54 -2.73
N LEU A 37 -1.31 0.17 -2.84
CA LEU A 37 -1.16 1.30 -3.75
C LEU A 37 -1.27 0.84 -5.21
N ALA A 38 -0.59 -0.25 -5.57
CA ALA A 38 -0.67 -0.83 -6.92
C ALA A 38 -2.10 -1.29 -7.26
N ASP A 39 -2.79 -1.95 -6.32
CA ASP A 39 -4.19 -2.35 -6.51
C ASP A 39 -5.12 -1.15 -6.75
N ASN A 40 -4.90 -0.04 -6.03
CA ASN A 40 -5.68 1.18 -6.22
C ASN A 40 -5.39 1.83 -7.58
N GLU A 41 -4.14 1.85 -8.04
CA GLU A 41 -3.75 2.38 -9.35
C GLU A 41 -4.40 1.57 -10.49
N ALA A 42 -4.43 0.24 -10.38
CA ALA A 42 -5.14 -0.61 -11.34
C ALA A 42 -6.64 -0.31 -11.38
N LYS A 43 -7.28 -0.08 -10.23
CA LYS A 43 -8.70 0.27 -10.15
C LYS A 43 -9.01 1.67 -10.70
N LEU A 44 -8.11 2.63 -10.54
CA LEU A 44 -8.26 3.95 -11.16
C LEU A 44 -8.31 3.82 -12.69
N LEU A 45 -7.38 3.06 -13.27
CA LEU A 45 -7.38 2.77 -14.70
C LEU A 45 -8.66 2.05 -15.17
N GLU A 46 -9.19 1.12 -14.35
CA GLU A 46 -10.47 0.48 -14.62
C GLU A 46 -11.62 1.49 -14.65
N TYR A 47 -11.68 2.43 -13.70
CA TYR A 47 -12.69 3.49 -13.71
C TYR A 47 -12.54 4.41 -14.91
N GLU A 48 -11.32 4.83 -15.27
CA GLU A 48 -11.07 5.63 -16.49
C GLU A 48 -11.58 4.92 -17.76
N THR A 49 -11.35 3.60 -17.84
CA THR A 49 -11.86 2.76 -18.95
C THR A 49 -13.38 2.74 -18.95
N ARG A 50 -14.02 2.55 -17.80
CA ARG A 50 -15.49 2.51 -17.67
C ARG A 50 -16.14 3.87 -17.98
N ILE A 51 -15.54 4.98 -17.55
CA ILE A 51 -15.99 6.34 -17.88
C ILE A 51 -15.94 6.51 -19.40
N THR A 52 -14.81 6.16 -20.02
CA THR A 52 -14.64 6.27 -21.48
C THR A 52 -15.68 5.44 -22.23
N GLN A 53 -15.92 4.20 -21.79
CA GLN A 53 -16.94 3.33 -22.37
C GLN A 53 -18.35 3.88 -22.19
N ALA A 54 -18.68 4.47 -21.04
CA ALA A 54 -19.98 5.08 -20.78
C ALA A 54 -20.21 6.30 -21.69
N CYS A 55 -19.20 7.15 -21.89
CA CYS A 55 -19.27 8.29 -22.80
C CYS A 55 -19.31 7.91 -24.28
N ALA A 56 -18.84 6.71 -24.65
CA ALA A 56 -18.82 6.23 -26.03
C ALA A 56 -20.14 5.57 -26.49
N LYS A 57 -21.13 5.45 -25.59
CA LYS A 57 -22.46 4.90 -25.93
C LYS A 57 -23.25 5.90 -26.77
N GLU A 58 -24.12 5.38 -27.64
CA GLU A 58 -25.03 6.20 -28.47
C GLU A 58 -26.09 6.92 -27.62
N ASP A 59 -26.58 6.26 -26.57
CA ASP A 59 -27.42 6.85 -25.53
C ASP A 59 -26.62 6.97 -24.23
N ILE A 60 -26.24 8.19 -23.86
CA ILE A 60 -25.36 8.47 -22.73
C ILE A 60 -26.19 8.64 -21.46
N ASP A 61 -25.95 7.74 -20.50
CA ASP A 61 -26.45 7.87 -19.13
C ASP A 61 -25.51 8.79 -18.32
N PHE A 62 -25.88 10.07 -18.23
CA PHE A 62 -25.09 11.09 -17.53
C PHE A 62 -24.99 10.84 -16.03
N ASP A 63 -26.04 10.30 -15.40
CA ASP A 63 -26.02 10.01 -13.97
C ASP A 63 -24.99 8.92 -13.66
N ASN A 64 -24.96 7.85 -14.45
CA ASN A 64 -23.94 6.81 -14.32
C ASN A 64 -22.52 7.34 -14.63
N VAL A 65 -22.35 8.27 -15.57
CA VAL A 65 -21.03 8.88 -15.83
C VAL A 65 -20.55 9.69 -14.62
N ILE A 66 -21.44 10.48 -14.01
CA ILE A 66 -21.12 11.24 -12.80
C ILE A 66 -20.72 10.31 -11.66
N ASP A 67 -21.50 9.25 -11.42
CA ASP A 67 -21.19 8.26 -10.37
C ASP A 67 -19.81 7.62 -10.57
N LEU A 68 -19.45 7.27 -11.81
CA LEU A 68 -18.13 6.70 -12.12
C LEU A 68 -16.99 7.70 -11.88
N ILE A 69 -17.20 8.99 -12.21
CA ILE A 69 -16.23 10.05 -11.96
C ILE A 69 -16.05 10.26 -10.45
N ASP A 70 -17.15 10.32 -9.69
CA ASP A 70 -17.11 10.51 -8.25
C ASP A 70 -16.35 9.37 -7.54
N GLU A 71 -16.59 8.12 -7.95
CA GLU A 71 -15.86 6.96 -7.45
C GLU A 71 -14.35 7.01 -7.80
N HIS A 72 -14.03 7.42 -9.03
CA HIS A 72 -12.64 7.62 -9.45
C HIS A 72 -11.94 8.70 -8.62
N GLU A 73 -12.58 9.85 -8.40
CA GLU A 73 -12.03 10.96 -7.61
C GLU A 73 -11.90 10.61 -6.12
N LEU A 74 -12.88 9.89 -5.58
CA LEU A 74 -12.81 9.39 -4.20
C LEU A 74 -11.63 8.41 -4.03
N LEU A 75 -11.45 7.48 -4.97
CA LEU A 75 -10.33 6.54 -4.93
C LEU A 75 -8.99 7.26 -5.10
N THR A 76 -8.91 8.27 -5.97
CA THR A 76 -7.70 9.10 -6.16
C THR A 76 -7.29 9.76 -4.84
N ARG A 77 -8.22 10.44 -4.17
CA ARG A 77 -7.97 11.08 -2.86
C ARG A 77 -7.52 10.07 -1.80
N ARG A 78 -8.17 8.90 -1.73
CA ARG A 78 -7.79 7.83 -0.80
C ARG A 78 -6.40 7.28 -1.10
N ASN A 79 -6.04 7.17 -2.38
CA ASN A 79 -4.73 6.69 -2.80
C ASN A 79 -3.62 7.68 -2.39
N GLU A 80 -3.85 8.98 -2.56
CA GLU A 80 -2.92 10.02 -2.09
C GLU A 80 -2.75 10.01 -0.57
N GLN A 81 -3.85 9.87 0.18
CA GLN A 81 -3.79 9.73 1.64
C GLN A 81 -2.95 8.52 2.05
N LEU A 82 -3.13 7.37 1.37
CA LEU A 82 -2.33 6.18 1.62
C LEU A 82 -0.85 6.42 1.29
N LYS A 83 -0.52 7.10 0.18
CA LYS A 83 0.87 7.47 -0.17
C LYS A 83 1.53 8.30 0.94
N ARG A 84 0.81 9.27 1.50
CA ARG A 84 1.29 10.10 2.62
C ARG A 84 1.52 9.26 3.89
N ILE A 85 0.54 8.44 4.27
CA ILE A 85 0.67 7.53 5.43
C ILE A 85 1.89 6.61 5.27
N VAL A 86 2.11 6.04 4.08
CA VAL A 86 3.27 5.19 3.82
C VAL A 86 4.57 5.95 3.92
N ALA A 87 4.63 7.18 3.41
CA ALA A 87 5.82 8.03 3.50
C ALA A 87 6.16 8.39 4.97
N ASP A 88 5.16 8.70 5.78
CA ASP A 88 5.33 9.03 7.20
C ASP A 88 5.76 7.81 8.03
N LEU A 89 5.20 6.62 7.74
CA LEU A 89 5.54 5.37 8.42
C LEU A 89 6.90 4.79 7.99
N PHE A 90 7.35 5.06 6.75
CA PHE A 90 8.58 4.51 6.17
C PHE A 90 9.41 5.59 5.48
N PRO A 91 9.95 6.57 6.23
CA PRO A 91 10.71 7.67 5.65
C PRO A 91 11.99 7.16 4.98
N ALA A 92 12.30 7.69 3.80
CA ALA A 92 13.48 7.31 3.02
C ALA A 92 14.82 7.62 3.75
N ASN A 93 14.80 8.53 4.73
CA ASN A 93 15.96 9.00 5.46
C ASN A 93 15.88 8.65 6.96
N SER A 94 15.91 7.36 7.32
CA SER A 94 16.46 6.99 8.64
C SER A 94 17.95 6.70 8.47
N THR A 95 18.73 7.75 8.22
CA THR A 95 20.18 7.69 8.31
C THR A 95 20.54 7.27 9.73
N ARG A 96 21.13 6.09 9.88
CA ARG A 96 21.96 5.80 11.05
C ARG A 96 23.10 6.82 11.03
N LYS A 97 22.97 7.91 11.79
CA LYS A 97 24.15 8.55 12.38
C LYS A 97 24.69 7.57 13.41
N SER A 98 25.58 6.68 12.98
CA SER A 98 26.54 6.05 13.88
C SER A 98 27.65 7.06 14.11
N ALA A 99 27.62 7.66 15.30
CA ALA A 99 28.77 8.29 15.94
C ALA A 99 29.84 7.23 16.25
#